data_AF-A0A973F5P3-F1
#
_entry.id   AF-A0A973F5P3-F1
#
_cell.length_a   1.000
_cell.length_b   1.000
_cell.length_c   1.000
_cell.angle_alpha   90.00
_cell.angle_beta   90.00
_cell.angle_gamma   90.00
#
_symmetry.space_group_name_H-M   'P 1'
#
loop_
_entity.id
_entity.type
_entity.pdbx_description
1 polymer ?
#
loop_
_entity_poly.entity_id
_entity_poly.type
_entity_poly.pdbx_seq_one_letter_code
_entity_poly.pdbx_strand_id
1 'polypeptide(L)'
;LGIYPAVDPLDSTSTALDPNIVGKEHYEVARGVQNVLQKYKDLQDIIAILGMDELSEDDKKIVARARKIQKFLSQPFHVAEVFTGSKGKYVTLKETIKDFKEILDGKHDEKGEQAFYMKGSISEVK
;
A
#
# COMPACT_ATOMS: atom_id res chain seq x y z
N LEU A 1 7.85 -8.68 8.04
CA LEU A 1 7.19 -8.28 6.77
C LEU A 1 8.17 -8.08 5.59
N GLY A 2 9.46 -7.79 5.83
CA GLY A 2 10.45 -7.63 4.74
C GLY A 2 10.20 -6.44 3.81
N ILE A 3 9.32 -5.51 4.21
CA ILE A 3 8.96 -4.33 3.45
C ILE A 3 10.06 -3.30 3.63
N TYR A 4 10.71 -2.91 2.53
CA TYR A 4 11.70 -1.85 2.51
C TYR A 4 11.27 -0.75 1.53
N PRO A 5 11.33 0.53 1.93
CA PRO A 5 11.82 1.03 3.22
C PRO A 5 10.88 0.70 4.39
N ALA A 6 11.43 0.53 5.59
CA ALA A 6 10.66 0.19 6.79
C ALA A 6 9.99 1.43 7.43
N VAL A 7 9.28 2.21 6.61
CA VAL A 7 8.52 3.38 7.04
C VAL A 7 7.17 2.92 7.58
N ASP A 8 6.79 3.39 8.77
CA ASP A 8 5.45 3.15 9.30
C ASP A 8 4.45 4.12 8.63
N PRO A 9 3.48 3.65 7.84
CA PRO A 9 2.56 4.50 7.09
C PRO A 9 1.45 5.15 7.93
N LEU A 10 1.23 4.69 9.17
CA LEU A 10 0.23 5.25 10.08
C LEU A 10 0.85 6.24 11.07
N ASP A 11 2.08 5.97 11.50
CA ASP A 11 2.79 6.85 12.45
C ASP A 11 3.55 7.99 11.74
N SER A 12 3.87 7.84 10.45
CA SER A 12 4.50 8.90 9.66
C SER A 12 3.50 10.00 9.30
N THR A 13 3.84 11.25 9.59
CA THR A 13 2.99 12.42 9.32
C THR A 13 3.75 13.53 8.61
N SER A 14 3.01 14.42 7.93
CA SER A 14 3.56 15.59 7.27
C SER A 14 2.53 16.72 7.29
N THR A 15 2.97 17.94 7.63
CA THR A 15 2.15 19.15 7.55
C THR A 15 1.80 19.53 6.11
N ALA A 16 2.55 19.02 5.13
CA ALA A 16 2.26 19.24 3.72
C ALA A 16 1.07 18.41 3.23
N LEU A 17 0.58 17.42 3.99
CA LEU A 17 -0.59 16.63 3.63
C LEU A 17 -1.89 17.42 3.90
N ASP A 18 -2.04 18.50 3.14
CA ASP A 18 -3.18 19.41 3.12
C ASP A 18 -3.66 19.55 1.66
N PRO A 19 -4.97 19.46 1.38
CA PRO A 19 -5.49 19.52 0.01
C PRO A 19 -5.17 20.85 -0.71
N ASN A 20 -4.90 21.93 0.02
CA ASN A 20 -4.49 23.22 -0.54
C ASN A 20 -3.01 23.25 -0.95
N ILE A 21 -2.19 22.32 -0.43
CA ILE A 21 -0.76 22.21 -0.75
C ILE A 21 -0.53 21.14 -1.81
N VAL A 22 -1.02 19.91 -1.57
CA VAL A 22 -0.77 18.76 -2.44
C VAL A 22 -1.85 18.54 -3.50
N GLY A 23 -2.94 19.29 -3.44
CA GLY A 23 -4.11 19.08 -4.27
C GLY A 23 -5.05 18.02 -3.70
N LYS A 24 -6.32 18.10 -4.11
CA LYS A 24 -7.41 17.25 -3.60
C LYS A 24 -7.18 15.76 -3.87
N GLU A 25 -6.77 15.40 -5.08
CA GLU A 25 -6.61 13.98 -5.45
C GLU A 25 -5.51 13.29 -4.63
N HIS A 26 -4.35 13.92 -4.48
CA HIS A 26 -3.27 13.36 -3.65
C HIS A 26 -3.75 13.20 -2.19
N TYR A 27 -4.39 14.23 -1.63
CA TYR A 27 -4.91 14.18 -0.27
C TYR A 27 -5.91 13.03 -0.06
N GLU A 28 -6.89 12.90 -0.95
CA GLU A 28 -7.92 11.85 -0.86
C GLU A 28 -7.33 10.44 -0.98
N VAL A 29 -6.38 10.24 -1.91
CA VAL A 29 -5.71 8.94 -2.07
C VAL A 29 -4.88 8.59 -0.82
N ALA A 30 -4.10 9.54 -0.30
CA ALA A 30 -3.31 9.32 0.90
C ALA A 30 -4.18 9.00 2.13
N ARG A 31 -5.28 9.76 2.34
CA ARG A 31 -6.24 9.48 3.41
C ARG A 31 -6.97 8.14 3.21
N GLY A 32 -7.31 7.80 1.98
CA GLY A 32 -7.89 6.49 1.65
C GLY A 32 -6.97 5.33 2.01
N VAL A 33 -5.68 5.43 1.66
CA VAL A 33 -4.65 4.46 2.04
C VAL A 33 -4.54 4.32 3.55
N GLN A 34 -4.43 5.45 4.28
CA GLN A 34 -4.37 5.44 5.75
C GLN A 34 -5.60 4.78 6.37
N ASN A 35 -6.80 5.09 5.88
CA ASN A 35 -8.04 4.51 6.39
C ASN A 35 -8.11 2.99 6.19
N VAL A 36 -7.68 2.48 5.02
CA VAL A 36 -7.65 1.04 4.76
C VAL A 36 -6.64 0.34 5.67
N LEU A 37 -5.46 0.93 5.87
CA LEU A 37 -4.43 0.39 6.75
C LEU A 37 -4.86 0.42 8.23
N GLN A 38 -5.54 1.48 8.67
CA GLN A 38 -6.05 1.58 10.03
C GLN A 38 -7.12 0.51 10.28
N LYS A 39 -8.11 0.38 9.39
CA LYS A 39 -9.13 -0.68 9.51
C LYS A 39 -8.49 -2.07 9.54
N TYR A 40 -7.47 -2.31 8.72
CA TYR A 40 -6.76 -3.58 8.76
C TYR A 40 -6.10 -3.82 10.12
N LYS A 41 -5.45 -2.80 10.71
CA LYS A 41 -4.86 -2.87 12.06
C LYS A 41 -5.91 -3.22 13.11
N ASP A 42 -7.09 -2.60 13.05
CA ASP A 42 -8.20 -2.88 13.98
C ASP A 42 -8.72 -4.33 13.84
N LEU A 43 -8.71 -4.87 12.62
CA LEU A 43 -9.12 -6.25 12.32
C LEU A 43 -8.05 -7.30 12.67
N GLN A 44 -6.78 -6.92 12.88
CA GLN A 44 -5.70 -7.88 13.13
C GLN A 44 -5.91 -8.70 14.41
N ASP A 45 -6.39 -8.09 15.49
CA ASP A 45 -6.65 -8.79 16.75
C ASP A 45 -7.78 -9.81 16.60
N ILE A 46 -8.84 -9.45 15.87
CA ILE A 46 -9.95 -10.34 15.53
C ILE A 46 -9.43 -11.53 14.72
N ILE A 47 -8.64 -11.27 13.68
CA ILE A 47 -8.05 -12.32 12.83
C ILE A 47 -7.14 -13.24 13.65
N ALA A 48 -6.38 -12.71 14.61
CA ALA A 48 -5.46 -13.48 15.42
C ALA A 48 -6.18 -14.42 16.41
N ILE A 49 -7.37 -14.04 16.90
CA ILE A 49 -8.15 -14.80 17.87
C ILE A 49 -9.13 -15.76 17.17
N LEU A 50 -9.90 -15.26 16.21
CA LEU A 50 -11.03 -15.97 15.60
C LEU A 50 -10.70 -16.56 14.23
N GLY A 51 -9.71 -16.02 13.53
CA GLY A 51 -9.36 -16.41 12.16
C GLY A 51 -10.00 -15.50 11.10
N MET A 52 -9.55 -15.67 9.85
CA MET A 52 -9.97 -14.84 8.72
C MET A 52 -11.40 -15.14 8.25
N ASP A 53 -11.88 -16.36 8.46
CA ASP A 53 -13.17 -16.84 7.95
C ASP A 53 -14.37 -16.17 8.64
N GLU A 54 -14.17 -15.70 9.88
CA GLU A 54 -15.16 -15.02 10.72
C GLU A 54 -15.40 -13.56 10.34
N LEU A 55 -14.60 -13.01 9.43
CA LEU A 55 -14.80 -11.65 8.94
C LEU A 55 -15.93 -11.59 7.92
N SER A 56 -16.61 -10.43 7.87
CA SER A 56 -17.55 -10.14 6.79
C SER A 56 -16.83 -10.11 5.43
N GLU A 57 -17.54 -10.35 4.33
CA GLU A 57 -16.94 -10.31 2.99
C GLU A 57 -16.34 -8.94 2.65
N ASP A 58 -16.89 -7.86 3.20
CA ASP A 58 -16.34 -6.52 3.00
C ASP A 58 -15.08 -6.28 3.85
N ASP A 59 -15.02 -6.81 5.07
CA ASP A 59 -13.80 -6.78 5.88
C ASP A 59 -12.69 -7.63 5.25
N LYS A 60 -13.03 -8.79 4.68
CA LYS A 60 -12.08 -9.62 3.92
C LYS A 60 -11.48 -8.84 2.75
N LYS A 61 -12.29 -8.07 2.00
CA LYS A 61 -11.79 -7.19 0.94
C LYS A 61 -10.88 -6.10 1.47
N ILE A 62 -11.23 -5.46 2.59
CA ILE A 62 -10.39 -4.43 3.23
C ILE A 62 -9.04 -5.01 3.62
N VAL A 63 -9.01 -6.17 4.27
CA VAL A 63 -7.78 -6.87 4.65
C VAL A 63 -6.95 -7.21 3.40
N ALA A 64 -7.58 -7.75 2.36
CA ALA A 64 -6.89 -8.10 1.12
C ALA A 64 -6.26 -6.87 0.46
N ARG A 65 -6.98 -5.75 0.36
CA ARG A 65 -6.45 -4.48 -0.17
C ARG A 65 -5.35 -3.91 0.73
N ALA A 66 -5.52 -3.95 2.05
CA ALA A 66 -4.50 -3.47 2.99
C ALA A 66 -3.19 -4.24 2.87
N ARG A 67 -3.23 -5.57 2.74
CA ARG A 67 -2.02 -6.38 2.51
C ARG A 67 -1.32 -6.02 1.20
N LYS A 68 -2.09 -5.78 0.13
CA LYS A 68 -1.54 -5.31 -1.17
C LYS A 68 -0.89 -3.94 -1.03
N ILE A 69 -1.55 -2.99 -0.37
CA ILE A 69 -1.02 -1.65 -0.08
C ILE A 69 0.29 -1.74 0.72
N GLN A 70 0.32 -2.53 1.79
CA GLN A 70 1.55 -2.72 2.59
C GLN A 70 2.70 -3.25 1.74
N LYS A 71 2.44 -4.22 0.85
CA LYS A 71 3.45 -4.74 -0.08
C LYS A 71 3.85 -3.71 -1.11
N PHE A 72 2.91 -2.94 -1.65
CA PHE A 72 3.18 -1.93 -2.69
C PHE A 72 3.91 -0.69 -2.17
N LEU A 73 3.88 -0.44 -0.85
CA LEU A 73 4.75 0.57 -0.21
C LEU A 73 6.24 0.16 -0.21
N SER A 74 6.57 -1.10 -0.55
CA SER A 74 7.96 -1.49 -0.76
C SER A 74 8.47 -1.10 -2.15
N GLN A 75 9.73 -0.71 -2.23
CA GLN A 75 10.35 -0.28 -3.48
C GLN A 75 11.83 -0.68 -3.51
N PRO A 76 12.32 -1.26 -4.62
CA PRO A 76 13.74 -1.55 -4.77
C PRO A 76 14.53 -0.24 -4.93
N PHE A 77 15.62 -0.11 -4.18
CA PHE A 77 16.46 1.09 -4.17
C PHE A 77 17.70 0.92 -5.04
N HIS A 78 18.05 1.97 -5.79
CA HIS A 78 19.27 2.00 -6.62
C HIS A 78 20.54 1.72 -5.80
N VAL A 79 20.62 2.25 -4.58
CA VAL A 79 21.74 2.01 -3.66
C VAL A 79 21.81 0.57 -3.14
N ALA A 80 20.70 -0.18 -3.20
CA ALA A 80 20.61 -1.56 -2.75
C ALA A 80 20.84 -2.57 -3.88
N GLU A 81 20.98 -2.12 -5.14
CA GLU A 81 21.17 -3.00 -6.31
C GLU A 81 22.38 -3.91 -6.15
N VAL A 82 23.48 -3.37 -5.63
CA VAL A 82 24.75 -4.10 -5.46
C VAL A 82 24.66 -5.26 -4.46
N PHE A 83 23.68 -5.22 -3.55
CA PHE A 83 23.46 -6.25 -2.53
C PHE A 83 22.32 -7.21 -2.87
N THR A 84 21.30 -6.72 -3.59
CA THR A 84 20.05 -7.45 -3.83
C THR A 84 19.96 -8.03 -5.25
N GLY A 85 20.77 -7.55 -6.19
CA GLY A 85 20.69 -7.88 -7.62
C GLY A 85 19.44 -7.37 -8.34
N SER A 86 18.52 -6.72 -7.62
CA SER A 86 17.27 -6.17 -8.17
C SER A 86 17.45 -4.71 -8.53
N LYS A 87 17.17 -4.33 -9.78
CA LYS A 87 17.28 -2.94 -10.24
C LYS A 87 16.35 -2.02 -9.43
N GLY A 88 16.92 -0.92 -8.97
CA GLY A 88 16.23 0.17 -8.33
C GLY A 88 15.20 0.79 -9.26
N LYS A 89 14.19 1.39 -8.65
CA LYS A 89 13.10 2.04 -9.36
C LYS A 89 12.96 3.46 -8.87
N TYR A 90 12.72 4.37 -9.80
CA TYR A 90 12.23 5.71 -9.50
C TYR A 90 10.78 5.79 -9.95
N VAL A 91 9.91 6.28 -9.08
CA VAL A 91 8.46 6.36 -9.31
C VAL A 91 8.08 7.82 -9.19
N THR A 92 7.40 8.35 -10.19
CA THR A 92 6.98 9.75 -10.15
C THR A 92 5.79 9.94 -9.22
N LEU A 93 5.64 11.13 -8.64
CA LEU A 93 4.50 11.46 -7.77
C LEU A 93 3.14 11.16 -8.44
N LYS A 94 3.03 11.49 -9.73
CA LYS A 94 1.80 11.27 -10.51
C LYS A 94 1.47 9.79 -10.63
N GLU A 95 2.48 8.95 -10.90
CA GLU A 95 2.31 7.49 -10.94
C GLU A 95 1.94 6.95 -9.58
N THR A 96 2.61 7.36 -8.51
CA THR A 96 2.28 6.92 -7.14
C THR A 96 0.81 7.20 -6.79
N ILE A 97 0.32 8.42 -7.02
CA ILE A 97 -1.07 8.79 -6.72
C ILE A 97 -2.04 7.93 -7.54
N LYS A 98 -1.79 7.79 -8.84
CA LYS A 98 -2.62 6.98 -9.74
C LYS A 98 -2.65 5.52 -9.29
N ASP A 99 -1.49 4.95 -9.01
CA ASP A 99 -1.31 3.53 -8.73
C ASP A 99 -2.00 3.14 -7.41
N PHE A 100 -1.84 3.94 -6.35
CA PHE A 100 -2.55 3.71 -5.09
C PHE A 100 -4.06 3.92 -5.23
N LYS A 101 -4.51 4.88 -6.05
CA LYS A 101 -5.93 5.06 -6.36
C LYS A 101 -6.53 3.82 -7.03
N GLU A 102 -5.83 3.21 -7.97
CA GLU A 102 -6.31 1.98 -8.62
C GLU A 102 -6.44 0.80 -7.65
N ILE A 103 -5.54 0.71 -6.65
CA ILE A 103 -5.65 -0.30 -5.58
C ILE A 103 -6.86 -0.01 -4.69
N LEU A 104 -7.06 1.25 -4.29
CA LEU A 104 -8.21 1.67 -3.47
C LEU A 104 -9.56 1.42 -4.20
N ASP A 105 -9.60 1.70 -5.50
CA ASP A 105 -10.76 1.48 -6.38
C ASP A 105 -11.04 -0.01 -6.64
N GLY A 106 -10.15 -0.92 -6.23
CA GLY A 106 -10.31 -2.36 -6.38
C GLY A 106 -9.97 -2.93 -7.77
N LYS A 107 -9.33 -2.14 -8.64
CA LYS A 107 -9.01 -2.58 -10.02
C LYS A 107 -8.04 -3.75 -10.09
N HIS A 108 -7.33 -4.02 -8.99
CA HIS A 108 -6.35 -5.10 -8.87
C HIS A 108 -6.73 -6.12 -7.79
N ASP A 109 -8.03 -6.25 -7.48
CA ASP A 109 -8.53 -7.15 -6.43
C ASP A 109 -8.27 -8.64 -6.72
N GLU A 110 -8.25 -9.04 -8.00
CA GLU A 110 -7.96 -10.42 -8.38
C GLU A 110 -6.49 -10.82 -8.27
N LYS A 111 -5.57 -9.83 -8.19
CA LYS A 111 -4.13 -10.10 -8.12
C LYS A 111 -3.71 -10.52 -6.70
N GLY A 112 -2.80 -11.48 -6.59
CA GLY A 112 -2.24 -11.90 -5.30
C GLY A 112 -1.37 -10.81 -4.65
N GLU A 113 -1.33 -10.75 -3.31
CA GLU A 113 -0.58 -9.73 -2.56
C GLU A 113 0.93 -9.70 -2.87
N GLN A 114 1.52 -10.85 -3.22
CA GLN A 114 2.96 -10.94 -3.53
C GLN A 114 3.32 -10.26 -4.85
N ALA A 115 2.36 -10.09 -5.78
CA ALA A 115 2.58 -9.39 -7.03
C ALA A 115 2.92 -7.91 -6.81
N PHE A 116 2.55 -7.34 -5.66
CA PHE A 116 2.78 -5.95 -5.28
C PHE A 116 4.11 -5.72 -4.56
N TYR A 117 4.84 -6.78 -4.21
CA TYR A 117 6.09 -6.67 -3.47
C TYR A 117 7.25 -6.24 -4.39
N MET A 118 8.04 -5.27 -3.93
CA MET A 118 9.23 -4.74 -4.60
C MET A 118 8.97 -4.33 -6.06
N LYS A 119 7.89 -3.57 -6.28
CA LYS A 119 7.51 -3.03 -7.60
C LYS A 119 7.73 -1.53 -7.66
N GLY A 120 8.02 -1.02 -8.85
CA GLY A 120 8.07 0.42 -9.09
C GLY A 120 6.67 0.99 -9.35
N SER A 121 5.99 0.47 -10.36
CA SER A 121 4.64 0.92 -10.74
C SER A 121 3.65 -0.24 -10.77
N ILE A 122 2.38 0.08 -10.66
CA ILE A 122 1.25 -0.86 -10.77
C ILE A 122 1.25 -1.63 -12.08
N SER A 123 1.83 -1.07 -13.15
CA SER A 123 1.98 -1.75 -14.44
C SER A 123 2.89 -2.99 -14.37
N GLU A 124 3.77 -3.06 -13.36
CA GLU A 124 4.65 -4.20 -13.12
C GLU A 124 3.97 -5.31 -12.30
N VAL A 125 2.79 -5.03 -11.73
CA VAL A 125 1.96 -5.99 -11.00
C VAL A 125 1.17 -6.79 -12.04
N LYS A 126 1.56 -8.05 -12.25
CA LYS A 126 0.90 -8.99 -13.16
C LYS A 126 -0.04 -9.90 -12.40
#